data_AF-A0A127SES7-F1
#
_entry.id   AF-A0A127SES7-F1
#
_cell.length_a   1.000
_cell.length_b   1.000
_cell.length_c   1.000
_cell.angle_alpha   90.00
_cell.angle_beta   90.00
_cell.angle_gamma   90.00
#
_symmetry.space_group_name_H-M   'P 1'
#
loop_
_entity.id
_entity.type
_entity.pdbx_description
1 polymer ?
#
loop_
_entity_poly.entity_id
_entity_poly.type
_entity_poly.pdbx_seq_one_letter_code
_entity_poly.pdbx_strand_id
1 'polypeptide(L)'
;FTALACIFPNEICKIYEAVENHDLETALKLQGDLLPLTRLADQVTFPVGYKILAEVVGVLKTSYRQQFGVKAKQEAEHIGEQMRQLLREKKIS
;
A
#
# COMPACT_ATOMS: atom_id res chain seq x y z
N PHE A 1 -5.57 -6.63 -4.86
CA PHE A 1 -4.60 -7.37 -4.03
C PHE A 1 -3.27 -7.68 -4.73
N THR A 2 -3.24 -7.99 -6.03
CA THR A 2 -1.98 -8.30 -6.74
C THR A 2 -0.93 -7.19 -6.70
N ALA A 3 -1.33 -5.91 -6.80
CA ALA A 3 -0.40 -4.79 -6.64
C ALA A 3 0.22 -4.73 -5.23
N LEU A 4 -0.55 -5.03 -4.17
CA LEU A 4 -0.02 -5.10 -2.81
C LEU A 4 0.89 -6.29 -2.62
N ALA A 5 0.64 -7.42 -3.26
CA ALA A 5 1.57 -8.55 -3.23
C ALA A 5 2.94 -8.20 -3.85
N CYS A 6 2.97 -7.24 -4.79
CA CYS A 6 4.23 -6.74 -5.33
C CYS A 6 4.96 -5.78 -4.37
N ILE A 7 4.21 -5.04 -3.54
CA ILE A 7 4.76 -4.02 -2.63
C ILE A 7 5.11 -4.60 -1.26
N PHE A 8 4.26 -5.50 -0.74
CA PHE A 8 4.35 -6.16 0.57
C PHE A 8 4.26 -7.69 0.41
N PRO A 9 5.20 -8.33 -0.31
CA PRO A 9 5.13 -9.77 -0.55
C PRO A 9 5.09 -10.57 0.76
N ASN A 10 5.88 -10.17 1.76
CA ASN A 10 5.97 -10.88 3.04
C ASN A 10 4.64 -10.83 3.80
N GLU A 11 3.97 -9.67 3.82
CA GLU A 11 2.70 -9.45 4.51
C GLU A 11 1.59 -10.27 3.86
N ILE A 12 1.59 -10.35 2.53
CA ILE A 12 0.63 -11.19 1.79
C ILE A 12 0.91 -12.68 2.03
N CYS A 13 2.17 -13.12 2.04
CA CYS A 13 2.53 -14.50 2.40
C CYS A 13 2.04 -14.87 3.81
N LYS A 14 2.27 -14.01 4.81
CA LYS A 14 1.78 -14.24 6.19
C LYS A 14 0.26 -14.41 6.25
N ILE A 15 -0.50 -13.68 5.44
CA ILE A 15 -1.96 -13.86 5.36
C ILE A 15 -2.30 -15.26 4.82
N TYR A 16 -1.63 -15.69 3.74
CA TYR A 16 -1.88 -17.01 3.17
C TYR A 16 -1.45 -18.15 4.11
N GLU A 17 -0.32 -18.03 4.78
CA GLU A 17 0.14 -18.98 5.79
C GLU A 17 -0.85 -19.09 6.96
N ALA A 18 -1.41 -17.97 7.43
CA ALA A 18 -2.43 -17.99 8.49
C ALA A 18 -3.71 -18.70 8.02
N VAL A 19 -4.15 -18.47 6.78
CA VAL A 19 -5.31 -19.17 6.20
C VAL A 19 -5.04 -20.67 6.06
N GLU A 20 -3.86 -21.07 5.58
CA GLU A 20 -3.46 -22.48 5.43
C GLU A 20 -3.43 -23.22 6.77
N ASN A 21 -3.01 -22.53 7.84
CA ASN A 21 -3.00 -23.07 9.21
C ASN A 21 -4.36 -22.99 9.92
N HIS A 22 -5.44 -22.60 9.23
CA HIS A 22 -6.77 -22.35 9.80
C HIS A 22 -6.82 -21.27 10.91
N ASP A 23 -5.80 -20.42 11.00
CA ASP A 23 -5.75 -19.26 11.89
C ASP A 23 -6.39 -18.04 11.22
N LEU A 24 -7.72 -18.07 11.14
CA LEU A 24 -8.50 -17.02 10.49
C LEU A 24 -8.45 -15.69 11.26
N GLU A 25 -8.25 -15.73 12.57
CA GLU A 25 -8.15 -14.51 13.39
C GLU A 25 -6.91 -13.70 12.98
N THR A 26 -5.76 -14.36 12.90
CA THR A 26 -4.51 -13.72 12.44
C THR A 26 -4.64 -13.26 10.99
N ALA A 27 -5.21 -14.08 10.09
CA ALA A 27 -5.39 -13.69 8.69
C ALA A 27 -6.24 -12.42 8.55
N LEU A 28 -7.37 -12.34 9.25
CA LEU A 28 -8.26 -11.18 9.23
C LEU A 28 -7.60 -9.94 9.82
N LYS A 29 -6.82 -10.09 10.88
CA LYS A 29 -6.06 -8.99 11.48
C LYS A 29 -5.03 -8.42 10.50
N LEU A 30 -4.20 -9.29 9.91
CA LEU A 30 -3.17 -8.90 8.94
C LEU A 30 -3.80 -8.23 7.70
N GLN A 31 -4.88 -8.81 7.17
CA GLN A 31 -5.63 -8.20 6.06
C GLN A 31 -6.22 -6.84 6.49
N GLY A 32 -6.80 -6.76 7.69
CA GLY A 32 -7.37 -5.54 8.26
C GLY A 32 -6.36 -4.42 8.43
N ASP A 33 -5.10 -4.75 8.72
CA ASP A 33 -4.01 -3.77 8.83
C ASP A 33 -3.59 -3.21 7.47
N LEU A 34 -3.68 -4.00 6.39
CA LEU A 34 -3.39 -3.55 5.02
C LEU A 34 -4.56 -2.76 4.38
N LEU A 35 -5.81 -3.04 4.76
CA LEU A 35 -7.00 -2.43 4.12
C LEU A 35 -6.99 -0.89 4.06
N PRO A 36 -6.57 -0.14 5.10
CA PRO A 36 -6.47 1.31 5.04
C PRO A 36 -5.54 1.82 3.94
N LEU A 37 -4.40 1.15 3.72
CA LEU A 37 -3.46 1.51 2.66
C LEU A 37 -4.06 1.29 1.28
N THR A 38 -4.76 0.16 1.09
CA THR A 38 -5.48 -0.14 -0.15
C THR A 38 -6.52 0.93 -0.45
N ARG A 39 -7.35 1.27 0.55
CA ARG A 39 -8.39 2.29 0.40
C ARG A 39 -7.83 3.65 0.05
N LEU A 40 -6.69 4.02 0.65
CA LEU A 40 -6.01 5.28 0.37
C LEU A 40 -5.39 5.28 -1.04
N ALA A 41 -4.79 4.18 -1.47
CA ALA A 41 -4.27 4.02 -2.83
C ALA A 41 -5.38 4.07 -3.90
N ASP A 42 -6.58 3.57 -3.58
CA ASP A 42 -7.74 3.56 -4.48
C ASP A 42 -8.45 4.92 -4.58
N GLN A 43 -8.08 5.92 -3.77
CA GLN A 43 -8.62 7.29 -3.90
C GLN A 43 -8.13 8.01 -5.18
N VAL A 44 -7.05 7.50 -5.78
CA VAL A 44 -6.49 8.02 -7.02
C VAL A 44 -6.58 6.96 -8.12
N THR A 45 -6.61 7.41 -9.37
CA THR A 45 -6.74 6.51 -10.50
C THR A 45 -5.60 5.50 -10.56
N PHE A 46 -5.93 4.23 -10.69
CA PHE A 46 -4.95 3.16 -10.90
C PHE A 46 -4.10 3.45 -12.16
N PRO A 47 -2.75 3.30 -12.13
CA PRO A 47 -1.94 2.73 -11.04
C PRO A 47 -1.29 3.77 -10.10
N VAL A 48 -1.72 5.03 -10.11
CA VAL A 48 -1.01 6.13 -9.44
C VAL A 48 -0.85 5.89 -7.94
N GLY A 49 -1.92 5.53 -7.23
CA GLY A 49 -1.86 5.37 -5.77
C GLY A 49 -0.93 4.25 -5.34
N TYR A 50 -0.91 3.15 -6.07
CA TYR A 50 -0.01 2.03 -5.80
C TYR A 50 1.44 2.36 -6.15
N LYS A 51 1.68 3.23 -7.13
CA LYS A 51 3.02 3.75 -7.43
C LYS A 51 3.53 4.69 -6.33
N ILE A 52 2.68 5.58 -5.81
CA ILE A 52 2.98 6.41 -4.65
C ILE A 52 3.31 5.52 -3.44
N LEU A 53 2.49 4.49 -3.19
CA LEU A 53 2.71 3.55 -2.10
C LEU A 53 4.05 2.81 -2.26
N ALA A 54 4.37 2.33 -3.46
CA ALA A 54 5.64 1.67 -3.74
C ALA A 54 6.86 2.59 -3.52
N GLU A 55 6.74 3.88 -3.84
CA GLU A 55 7.77 4.89 -3.54
C GLU A 55 7.90 5.14 -2.05
N VAL A 56 6.78 5.24 -1.34
CA VAL A 56 6.74 5.45 0.10
C VAL A 56 7.46 4.31 0.85
N VAL A 57 7.24 3.07 0.43
CA VAL A 57 7.87 1.87 1.01
C VAL A 57 9.31 1.69 0.51
N GLY A 58 9.70 2.41 -0.55
CA GLY A 58 11.05 2.36 -1.12
C GLY A 58 11.31 1.16 -2.05
N VAL A 59 10.26 0.44 -2.46
CA VAL A 59 10.36 -0.72 -3.36
C VAL A 59 10.66 -0.29 -4.80
N LEU A 60 10.15 0.87 -5.21
CA LEU A 60 10.32 1.37 -6.58
C LEU A 60 10.41 2.88 -6.58
N LYS A 61 11.38 3.43 -7.33
CA LYS A 61 11.38 4.84 -7.73
C LYS A 61 10.56 4.96 -9.02
N THR A 62 9.34 5.52 -8.97
CA THR A 62 8.48 5.53 -10.15
C THR A 62 8.81 6.70 -11.07
N SER A 63 8.71 6.44 -12.37
CA SER A 63 8.49 7.48 -13.36
C SER A 63 7.04 7.43 -13.83
N TYR A 64 6.37 8.57 -13.82
CA TYR A 64 5.07 8.72 -14.48
C TYR A 64 5.32 9.07 -15.95
N ARG A 65 4.62 8.38 -16.86
CA ARG A 65 4.77 8.61 -18.31
C ARG A 65 4.38 10.03 -18.70
N GLN A 66 3.38 10.57 -18.03
CA GLN A 66 2.99 11.98 -18.11
C GLN A 66 3.35 12.65 -16.78
N GLN A 67 3.93 13.84 -16.86
CA GLN A 67 4.24 14.62 -15.66
C GLN A 67 2.96 15.12 -15.01
N PHE A 68 2.95 15.13 -13.68
CA PHE A 68 1.87 15.75 -12.92
C PHE A 68 1.92 17.27 -13.05
N GLY A 69 0.75 17.88 -13.15
CA GLY A 69 0.60 19.31 -12.88
C GLY A 69 0.87 19.60 -11.40
N VAL A 70 1.11 20.87 -11.07
CA VAL A 70 1.47 21.31 -9.70
C VAL A 70 0.47 20.83 -8.64
N LYS A 71 -0.83 20.95 -8.92
CA LYS A 71 -1.89 20.53 -7.99
C LYS A 71 -1.89 19.01 -7.76
N ALA A 72 -1.80 18.22 -8.83
CA ALA A 72 -1.75 16.77 -8.75
C ALA A 72 -0.49 16.27 -8.01
N LYS A 73 0.62 17.02 -8.13
CA LYS A 73 1.85 16.73 -7.38
C LYS A 73 1.65 16.95 -5.88
N GLN A 74 1.04 18.06 -5.48
CA GLN A 74 0.73 18.34 -4.06
C GLN A 74 -0.22 17.30 -3.48
N GLU A 75 -1.25 16.89 -4.23
CA GLU A 75 -2.17 15.83 -3.82
C GLU A 75 -1.44 14.48 -3.64
N ALA A 76 -0.54 14.13 -4.56
CA ALA A 76 0.26 12.90 -4.46
C ALA A 76 1.21 12.92 -3.25
N GLU A 77 1.85 14.06 -2.96
CA GLU A 77 2.70 14.25 -1.78
C GLU A 77 1.89 14.08 -0.48
N HIS A 78 0.72 14.70 -0.41
CA HIS A 78 -0.19 14.59 0.74
C HIS A 78 -0.65 13.14 1.00
N ILE A 79 -1.08 12.45 -0.06
CA ILE A 79 -1.47 11.03 0.03
C ILE A 79 -0.27 10.18 0.48
N GLY A 80 0.92 10.46 -0.05
CA GLY A 80 2.14 9.75 0.36
C GLY A 80 2.50 9.94 1.83
N GLU A 81 2.27 11.13 2.40
CA GLU A 81 2.42 11.39 3.84
C GLU A 81 1.42 10.60 4.69
N GLN A 82 0.15 10.55 4.26
CA GLN A 82 -0.87 9.75 4.92
C GLN A 82 -0.52 8.25 4.89
N MET A 83 0.00 7.74 3.77
CA MET A 83 0.48 6.36 3.66
C MET A 83 1.65 6.10 4.62
N ARG A 84 2.63 7.00 4.70
CA ARG A 84 3.75 6.90 5.66
C ARG A 84 3.27 6.83 7.11
N GLN A 85 2.29 7.64 7.45
CA GLN A 85 1.70 7.65 8.79
C GLN A 85 1.03 6.30 9.10
N LEU A 86 0.20 5.79 8.18
CA LEU A 86 -0.46 4.48 8.34
C LEU A 86 0.53 3.32 8.49
N LEU A 87 1.60 3.31 7.69
CA LEU A 87 2.65 2.28 7.80
C LEU A 87 3.30 2.28 9.19
N ARG A 88 3.59 3.46 9.75
CA ARG A 88 4.13 3.59 11.11
C ARG A 88 3.15 3.10 12.18
N GLU A 89 1.89 3.52 12.09
CA GLU A 89 0.84 3.14 13.06
C GLU A 89 0.58 1.64 13.06
N LYS A 90 0.57 1.02 11.88
CA LYS A 90 0.32 -0.41 11.69
C LYS A 90 1.57 -1.27 11.81
N LYS A 91 2.76 -0.66 11.93
CA LYS A 91 4.06 -1.35 11.98
C LYS A 91 4.26 -2.30 10.80
N ILE A 92 3.80 -1.88 9.62
CA ILE A 92 4.01 -2.60 8.36
C ILE A 92 5.37 -2.18 7.82
N SER A 93 6.24 -3.15 7.59
CA SER A 93 7.63 -2.99 7.15
C SER A 93 7.80 -3.33 5.68
#